data_AF-X8HSG6-F1
#
_entry.id   AF-X8HSG6-F1
#
_cell.length_a   1.000
_cell.length_b   1.000
_cell.length_c   1.000
_cell.angle_alpha   90.00
_cell.angle_beta   90.00
_cell.angle_gamma   90.00
#
_symmetry.space_group_name_H-M   'P 1'
#
loop_
_entity.id
_entity.type
_entity.pdbx_description
1 polymer ?
#
loop_
_entity_poly.entity_id
_entity_poly.type
_entity_poly.pdbx_seq_one_letter_code
_entity_poly.pdbx_strand_id
1 'polypeptide(L)'
;MKLRGKFYSILTGGVYKVLNINFQNRKITGINSNEELTFDFNDVVWLESTEIKEGKKFIYTDDYIIAKKDNSVVMTGIVKKRADGSFALVNKNSGQVMPLLQLQYEGAKLINLQNHKIYFARKNNKTKEK
;
A
#
# COMPACT_ATOMS: atom_id res chain seq x y z
N MET A 1 -16.09 -11.73 -1.77
CA MET A 1 -15.28 -10.57 -1.33
C MET A 1 -14.48 -10.05 -2.53
N LYS A 2 -14.68 -8.80 -2.98
CA LYS A 2 -13.84 -8.23 -4.05
C LYS A 2 -12.51 -7.78 -3.44
N LEU A 3 -11.41 -8.48 -3.74
CA LEU A 3 -10.06 -8.06 -3.36
C LEU A 3 -9.75 -6.72 -4.03
N ARG A 4 -9.80 -5.63 -3.26
CA ARG A 4 -9.37 -4.30 -3.71
C ARG A 4 -7.89 -4.17 -3.38
N GLY A 5 -7.06 -4.09 -4.41
CA GLY A 5 -5.63 -3.95 -4.24
C GLY A 5 -4.99 -3.32 -5.46
N LYS A 6 -3.70 -3.06 -5.31
CA LYS A 6 -2.80 -2.70 -6.39
C LYS A 6 -1.52 -3.52 -6.23
N PHE A 7 -0.76 -3.66 -7.30
CA PHE A 7 0.57 -4.24 -7.22
C PHE A 7 1.57 -3.45 -8.03
N TYR A 8 2.84 -3.56 -7.66
CA TYR A 8 3.95 -3.09 -8.46
C TYR A 8 4.55 -4.27 -9.20
N SER A 9 4.73 -4.17 -10.52
CA SER A 9 5.44 -5.16 -11.31
C SER A 9 6.94 -4.88 -11.26
N ILE A 10 7.72 -5.89 -10.87
CA ILE A 10 9.17 -5.84 -10.85
C ILE A 10 9.72 -5.85 -12.28
N LEU A 11 9.01 -6.49 -13.22
CA LEU A 11 9.42 -6.58 -14.62
C LEU A 11 9.24 -5.25 -15.37
N THR A 12 8.08 -4.60 -15.23
CA THR A 12 7.79 -3.37 -15.97
C THR A 12 8.07 -2.09 -15.18
N GLY A 13 8.25 -2.20 -13.87
CA GLY A 13 8.31 -1.03 -12.98
C GLY A 13 6.98 -0.27 -12.82
N GLY A 14 5.89 -0.78 -13.39
CA GLY A 14 4.56 -0.18 -13.35
C GLY A 14 3.78 -0.50 -12.07
N VAL A 15 2.80 0.35 -11.74
CA VAL A 15 1.81 0.08 -10.69
C VAL A 15 0.46 -0.19 -11.36
N TYR A 16 -0.16 -1.31 -11.01
CA TYR A 16 -1.38 -1.79 -11.64
C TYR A 16 -2.48 -1.93 -10.59
N LYS A 17 -3.70 -1.53 -10.96
CA LYS A 17 -4.91 -1.86 -10.20
C LYS A 17 -5.28 -3.32 -10.48
N VAL A 18 -5.61 -4.05 -9.44
CA VAL A 18 -5.90 -5.48 -9.55
C VAL A 18 -7.27 -5.70 -10.19
N LEU A 19 -7.32 -6.60 -11.17
CA LEU A 19 -8.55 -7.07 -11.81
C LEU A 19 -8.89 -8.49 -11.38
N ASN A 20 -7.89 -9.39 -11.37
CA ASN A 20 -8.07 -10.80 -11.02
C ASN A 20 -6.84 -11.37 -10.31
N ILE A 21 -7.07 -12.31 -9.40
CA ILE A 21 -6.02 -13.09 -8.74
C ILE A 21 -6.36 -14.58 -8.91
N ASN A 22 -5.57 -15.28 -9.70
CA ASN A 22 -5.70 -16.72 -9.88
C ASN A 22 -4.70 -17.44 -8.96
N PHE A 23 -5.18 -17.92 -7.82
CA PHE A 23 -4.34 -18.62 -6.84
C PHE A 23 -3.88 -20.00 -7.31
N GLN A 24 -4.66 -20.70 -8.14
CA GLN A 24 -4.30 -22.02 -8.67
C GLN A 24 -3.07 -21.90 -9.58
N ASN A 25 -3.11 -20.93 -10.51
CA ASN A 25 -2.02 -20.70 -11.46
C ASN A 25 -0.96 -19.71 -10.93
N ARG A 26 -1.14 -19.20 -9.71
CA ARG A 26 -0.27 -18.20 -9.06
C ARG A 26 -0.01 -16.95 -9.92
N LYS A 27 -1.07 -16.48 -10.57
CA LYS A 27 -1.05 -15.34 -11.51
C LYS A 27 -1.94 -14.20 -11.05
N ILE A 28 -1.51 -12.98 -11.32
CA ILE A 28 -2.24 -11.76 -11.02
C ILE A 28 -2.40 -10.92 -12.28
N THR A 29 -3.63 -10.48 -12.54
CA THR A 29 -3.97 -9.62 -13.68
C THR A 29 -4.29 -8.23 -13.16
N GLY A 30 -3.73 -7.21 -13.79
CA GLY A 30 -3.99 -5.83 -13.44
C GLY A 30 -3.93 -4.88 -14.62
N ILE A 31 -4.48 -3.70 -14.41
CA ILE A 31 -4.59 -2.64 -15.40
C ILE A 31 -3.92 -1.36 -14.91
N ASN A 32 -3.17 -0.71 -15.80
CA ASN A 32 -2.68 0.66 -15.62
C ASN A 32 -3.36 1.59 -16.65
N SER A 33 -2.84 2.81 -16.86
CA SER A 33 -3.43 3.75 -17.83
C SER A 33 -3.30 3.31 -19.29
N ASN A 34 -2.43 2.35 -19.59
CA ASN A 34 -1.98 2.03 -20.94
C ASN A 34 -2.44 0.62 -21.37
N GLU A 35 -2.46 -0.34 -20.44
CA GLU A 35 -2.63 -1.76 -20.77
C GLU A 35 -3.11 -2.61 -19.58
N GLU A 36 -3.69 -3.76 -19.91
CA GLU A 36 -3.98 -4.86 -19.00
C GLU A 36 -2.92 -5.95 -19.19
N LEU A 37 -2.29 -6.37 -18.10
CA LEU A 37 -1.24 -7.39 -18.12
C LEU A 37 -1.41 -8.41 -17.00
N THR A 38 -0.91 -9.61 -17.25
CA THR A 38 -0.86 -10.72 -16.28
C THR A 38 0.58 -11.05 -15.91
N PHE A 39 0.83 -11.24 -14.62
CA PHE A 39 2.15 -11.52 -14.05
C PHE A 39 2.09 -12.73 -13.14
N ASP A 40 3.22 -13.40 -12.95
CA ASP A 40 3.38 -14.39 -11.89
C ASP A 40 3.52 -13.70 -10.53
N PHE A 41 3.07 -14.35 -9.46
CA PHE A 41 3.13 -13.79 -8.10
C PHE A 41 4.55 -13.41 -7.65
N ASN A 42 5.57 -14.10 -8.15
CA ASN A 42 6.96 -13.84 -7.79
C ASN A 42 7.48 -12.51 -8.38
N ASP A 43 6.82 -12.00 -9.43
CA ASP A 43 7.25 -10.81 -10.17
C ASP A 43 6.51 -9.54 -9.73
N VAL A 44 5.73 -9.63 -8.65
CA VAL A 44 4.92 -8.52 -8.17
C VAL A 44 5.08 -8.25 -6.69
N VAL A 45 4.88 -7.00 -6.31
CA VAL A 45 4.73 -6.57 -4.93
C VAL A 45 3.26 -6.23 -4.69
N TRP A 46 2.56 -7.12 -3.98
CA TRP A 46 1.15 -6.92 -3.61
C TRP A 46 0.97 -5.85 -2.54
N LEU A 47 -0.04 -5.00 -2.72
CA LEU A 47 -0.48 -4.01 -1.75
C LEU A 47 -2.00 -4.10 -1.55
N GLU A 48 -2.40 -4.51 -0.34
CA GLU A 48 -3.80 -4.64 0.05
C GLU A 48 -4.39 -3.26 0.35
N SER A 49 -5.60 -2.99 -0.14
CA SER A 49 -6.35 -1.79 0.25
C SER A 49 -6.81 -1.92 1.70
N THR A 50 -6.65 -0.86 2.48
CA THR A 50 -7.26 -0.75 3.82
C THR A 50 -8.75 -0.41 3.78
N GLU A 51 -9.27 -0.08 2.59
CA GLU A 51 -10.61 0.47 2.32
C GLU A 51 -10.87 1.86 2.90
N ILE A 52 -9.97 2.36 3.74
CA ILE A 52 -9.95 3.74 4.21
C ILE A 52 -9.50 4.65 3.06
N LYS A 53 -10.20 5.78 2.92
CA LYS A 53 -9.92 6.80 1.92
C LYS A 53 -9.57 8.12 2.58
N GLU A 54 -8.57 8.78 2.02
CA GLU A 54 -8.34 10.21 2.21
C GLU A 54 -8.72 10.91 0.89
N GLY A 55 -9.85 11.62 0.90
CA GLY A 55 -10.47 12.14 -0.32
C GLY A 55 -10.82 11.02 -1.32
N LYS A 56 -10.23 11.05 -2.52
CA LYS A 56 -10.48 10.07 -3.59
C LYS A 56 -9.49 8.89 -3.58
N LYS A 57 -8.46 8.91 -2.74
CA LYS A 57 -7.38 7.92 -2.76
C LYS A 57 -7.52 6.94 -1.59
N PHE A 58 -7.44 5.64 -1.90
CA PHE A 58 -7.33 4.61 -0.88
C PHE A 58 -5.95 4.61 -0.23
N ILE A 59 -5.91 4.26 1.05
CA ILE A 59 -4.69 3.91 1.78
C ILE A 59 -4.45 2.42 1.62
N TYR A 60 -3.19 2.04 1.40
CA TYR A 60 -2.77 0.66 1.20
C TYR A 60 -1.76 0.23 2.25
N THR A 61 -1.60 -1.09 2.41
CA THR A 61 -0.48 -1.64 3.18
C THR A 61 0.84 -1.07 2.69
N ASP A 62 1.75 -0.82 3.63
CA ASP A 62 3.08 -0.27 3.39
C ASP A 62 3.10 1.19 2.91
N ASP A 63 1.97 1.89 2.85
CA ASP A 63 1.96 3.36 2.70
C ASP A 63 2.61 4.01 3.93
N TYR A 64 3.50 4.97 3.69
CA TYR A 64 4.05 5.84 4.72
C TYR A 64 3.10 7.03 4.91
N ILE A 65 2.48 7.12 6.08
CA ILE A 65 1.44 8.10 6.40
C ILE A 65 1.95 9.07 7.46
N ILE A 66 1.63 10.35 7.28
CA ILE A 66 1.61 11.36 8.33
C ILE A 66 0.15 11.57 8.73
N ALA A 67 -0.21 11.21 9.96
CA ALA A 67 -1.50 11.53 10.56
C ALA A 67 -1.42 12.92 11.21
N LYS A 68 -2.28 13.84 10.79
CA LYS A 68 -2.33 15.21 11.32
C LYS A 68 -3.71 15.53 11.90
N LYS A 69 -3.74 16.26 13.00
CA LYS A 69 -4.95 16.84 13.60
C LYS A 69 -4.64 18.26 14.04
N ASP A 70 -5.52 19.21 13.72
CA ASP A 70 -5.38 20.61 14.12
C ASP A 70 -3.98 21.19 13.81
N ASN A 71 -3.50 20.93 12.57
CA ASN A 71 -2.16 21.25 12.06
C ASN A 71 -0.95 20.61 12.79
N SER A 72 -1.18 19.81 13.81
CA SER A 72 -0.15 19.06 14.53
C SER A 72 0.00 17.64 14.00
N VAL A 73 1.22 17.13 13.99
CA VAL A 73 1.49 15.72 13.66
C VAL A 73 1.14 14.88 14.89
N VAL A 74 0.16 13.99 14.73
CA VAL A 74 -0.24 13.03 15.77
C VAL A 74 0.68 11.82 15.72
N MET A 75 0.92 11.30 14.52
CA MET A 75 1.73 10.12 14.30
C MET A 75 2.29 10.10 12.88
N THR A 76 3.47 9.51 12.73
CA THR A 76 3.99 9.06 11.42
C THR A 76 4.27 7.58 11.47
N GLY A 77 4.17 6.89 10.34
CA GLY A 77 4.52 5.48 10.31
C GLY A 77 4.18 4.78 9.00
N ILE A 78 4.32 3.46 9.02
CA ILE A 78 3.98 2.60 7.89
C ILE A 78 2.69 1.85 8.20
N VAL A 79 1.77 1.81 7.25
CA VAL A 79 0.54 1.04 7.36
C VAL A 79 0.83 -0.46 7.36
N LYS A 80 0.35 -1.17 8.37
CA LYS A 80 0.48 -2.63 8.49
C LYS A 80 -0.86 -3.28 8.82
N LYS A 81 -1.06 -4.47 8.28
CA LYS A 81 -2.16 -5.36 8.69
C LYS A 81 -1.76 -6.06 9.98
N ARG A 82 -2.68 -6.10 10.93
CA ARG A 82 -2.55 -6.79 12.22
C ARG A 82 -3.05 -8.22 12.10
N ALA A 83 -2.71 -9.05 13.09
CA ALA A 83 -3.12 -10.46 13.12
C ALA A 83 -4.66 -10.63 13.15
N ASP A 84 -5.36 -9.67 13.75
CA ASP A 84 -6.83 -9.58 13.79
C ASP A 84 -7.46 -9.11 12.47
N GLY A 85 -6.66 -8.85 11.43
CA GLY A 85 -7.11 -8.37 10.12
C GLY A 85 -7.31 -6.86 10.03
N SER A 86 -7.25 -6.11 11.13
CA SER A 86 -7.33 -4.66 11.14
C SER A 86 -6.04 -4.00 10.63
N PHE A 87 -6.11 -2.70 10.32
CA PHE A 87 -4.95 -1.94 9.86
C PHE A 87 -4.53 -0.89 10.88
N ALA A 88 -3.23 -0.74 11.07
CA ALA A 88 -2.64 0.23 11.97
C ALA A 88 -1.48 0.97 11.31
N LEU A 89 -1.25 2.19 11.77
CA LEU A 89 -0.02 2.93 11.54
C LEU A 89 1.02 2.46 12.55
N VAL A 90 2.20 2.07 12.08
CA VAL A 90 3.29 1.58 12.93
C VAL A 90 4.50 2.49 12.77
N ASN A 91 4.90 3.14 13.86
CA ASN A 91 6.15 3.89 13.93
C ASN A 91 7.24 3.02 14.56
N LYS A 92 8.21 2.58 13.77
CA LYS A 92 9.30 1.73 14.27
C LYS A 92 10.28 2.48 15.17
N ASN A 93 10.42 3.80 15.01
CA ASN A 93 11.38 4.58 15.78
C ASN A 93 10.86 4.85 17.20
N SER A 94 9.56 5.16 17.34
CA SER A 94 8.94 5.39 18.65
C SER A 94 8.28 4.14 19.26
N GLY A 95 8.17 3.03 18.51
CA GLY A 95 7.44 1.83 18.92
C GLY A 95 5.92 1.99 18.95
N GLN A 96 5.40 3.16 18.59
CA GLN A 96 3.96 3.44 18.62
C GLN A 96 3.21 2.67 17.54
N VAL A 97 2.02 2.20 17.90
CA VAL A 97 1.07 1.54 17.00
C VAL A 97 -0.31 2.14 17.26
N MET A 98 -0.92 2.74 16.23
CA MET A 98 -2.29 3.27 16.31
C MET A 98 -3.16 2.67 15.21
N PRO A 99 -4.34 2.11 15.53
CA PRO A 99 -5.31 1.69 14.52
C PRO A 99 -5.68 2.83 13.57
N LEU A 100 -5.77 2.54 12.27
CA LEU A 100 -6.14 3.57 11.28
C LEU A 100 -7.57 4.08 11.49
N LEU A 101 -8.49 3.19 11.87
CA LEU A 101 -9.86 3.58 12.19
C LEU A 101 -9.90 4.54 13.38
N GLN A 102 -9.13 4.29 14.44
CA GLN A 102 -9.06 5.18 15.59
C GLN A 102 -8.59 6.58 15.17
N LEU A 103 -7.51 6.68 14.38
CA LEU A 103 -7.02 7.97 13.86
C LEU A 103 -8.12 8.70 13.06
N GLN A 104 -8.89 7.97 12.24
CA GLN A 104 -9.98 8.55 11.47
C GLN A 104 -11.14 9.03 12.38
N TYR A 105 -11.53 8.24 13.37
CA TYR A 105 -12.55 8.62 14.36
C TYR A 105 -12.15 9.84 15.17
N GLU A 106 -10.86 9.98 15.51
CA GLU A 106 -10.32 11.13 16.23
C GLU A 106 -10.18 12.39 15.34
N GLY A 107 -10.55 12.31 14.06
CA GLY A 107 -10.53 13.42 13.10
C GLY A 107 -9.15 13.67 12.48
N ALA A 108 -8.23 12.71 12.56
CA ALA A 108 -6.91 12.87 11.95
C ALA A 108 -6.98 12.71 10.42
N LYS A 109 -6.38 13.66 9.71
CA LYS A 109 -6.14 13.62 8.26
C LYS A 109 -4.92 12.74 7.96
N LEU A 110 -5.07 11.80 7.02
CA LEU A 110 -4.04 10.80 6.71
C LEU A 110 -3.32 11.13 5.41
N ILE A 111 -2.14 11.76 5.50
CA ILE A 111 -1.35 12.20 4.34
C ILE A 111 -0.40 11.08 3.92
N ASN A 112 -0.63 10.48 2.75
CA ASN A 112 0.29 9.51 2.14
C ASN A 112 1.45 10.20 1.42
N LEU A 113 2.67 9.93 1.87
CA LEU A 113 3.88 10.40 1.19
C LEU A 113 4.31 9.46 0.06
N GLN A 114 4.46 8.17 0.40
CA GLN A 114 4.97 7.16 -0.51
C GLN A 114 4.70 5.74 0.02
N ASN A 115 4.52 4.77 -0.89
CA ASN A 115 4.53 3.36 -0.49
C ASN A 115 5.96 2.85 -0.30
N HIS A 116 6.27 2.42 0.91
CA HIS A 116 7.59 1.95 1.34
C HIS A 116 8.09 0.79 0.48
N LYS A 117 7.26 -0.23 0.23
CA LYS A 117 7.69 -1.40 -0.56
C LYS A 117 7.98 -1.03 -2.01
N ILE A 118 7.14 -0.19 -2.63
CA ILE A 118 7.38 0.28 -4.01
C ILE A 118 8.67 1.10 -4.10
N TYR A 119 8.95 1.97 -3.12
CA TYR A 119 10.18 2.76 -3.09
C TYR A 119 11.43 1.86 -3.20
N PHE A 120 11.52 0.85 -2.33
CA PHE A 120 12.66 -0.07 -2.34
C PHE A 120 12.69 -0.97 -3.58
N ALA A 121 11.54 -1.45 -4.05
CA ALA A 121 11.47 -2.25 -5.27
C ALA A 121 12.02 -1.47 -6.48
N ARG A 122 11.62 -0.19 -6.63
CA ARG A 122 12.15 0.70 -7.68
C ARG A 122 13.64 0.95 -7.55
N LYS A 123 14.13 1.19 -6.33
CA LYS A 123 15.56 1.40 -6.07
C LYS A 123 16.39 0.18 -6.49
N ASN A 124 15.91 -1.02 -6.18
CA ASN A 124 16.61 -2.26 -6.53
C ASN A 124 16.57 -2.53 -8.04
N ASN A 125 15.44 -2.28 -8.71
CA ASN A 125 15.32 -2.45 -10.16
C ASN A 125 16.25 -1.51 -10.95
N LYS A 126 16.35 -0.24 -10.55
CA LYS A 126 17.30 0.71 -11.16
C LYS A 126 18.77 0.28 -11.05
N THR A 127 19.07 -0.60 -10.10
CA THR A 127 20.43 -1.11 -9.90
C THR A 127 20.74 -2.29 -10.83
N LYS A 128 19.72 -2.98 -11.36
CA LYS A 128 19.89 -4.11 -12.30
C LYS A 128 20.05 -3.67 -13.76
N GLU A 129 19.68 -2.43 -14.08
CA GLU A 129 19.82 -1.84 -15.42
C GLU A 129 21.20 -1.20 -15.66
N LYS A 130 22.11 -1.25 -14.67
CA LYS A 130 23.50 -0.78 -14.78
C LYS A 130 24.46 -1.96 -14.84
#